data_AF-A0A434EHX8-F1
#
_entry.id   AF-A0A434EHX8-F1
#
_cell.length_a   1.000
_cell.length_b   1.000
_cell.length_c   1.000
_cell.angle_alpha   90.00
_cell.angle_beta   90.00
_cell.angle_gamma   90.00
#
_symmetry.space_group_name_H-M   'P 1'
#
loop_
_entity.id
_entity.type
_entity.pdbx_description
1 polymer ?
#
loop_
_entity_poly.entity_id
_entity_poly.type
_entity_poly.pdbx_seq_one_letter_code
_entity_poly.pdbx_strand_id
1 'polypeptide(L)'
;MSRPGLSDVDSKIAQTTWVFAKDRLMDRGVLEWALEFTDQHLAERATFRQLFDYHSTQVAEPYRQAWRWVFEFWDRPDAGTGYDRLLMKRDLRSGASQAETIRLIVMAVKPWLKIESRGKLESIYNEVRAKRPKTVNDLLWLSVSSGERLTPDDLNLENIKDRDFLFELANALNSALLSGLNLAARIGHVSERQDSTNWQVNRVYFVPPEQYPDGGGEPDRYHDGFAPSAKLLFAVVEQLAITDRAAAQRVIASWDIGRWKLYKRLWAAAARNDELVMSSEVEGFLQRLDDREFWFASSYPEFAEVRALRWNSLSATTRVALERRLLKGEPLRFLPKRIERAEATIYAKRRAVTELQRIQVAGAILSERTQTWLNSATANLAHP
;
A
#
# COMPACT_ATOMS: atom_id res chain seq x y z
N MET A 1 23.97 -19.39 -25.04
CA MET A 1 23.55 -18.04 -25.46
C MET A 1 24.75 -17.12 -25.34
N SER A 2 25.30 -16.67 -26.47
CA SER A 2 26.47 -15.79 -26.50
C SER A 2 26.09 -14.40 -25.99
N ARG A 3 26.89 -13.85 -25.07
CA ARG A 3 26.72 -12.46 -24.60
C ARG A 3 26.88 -11.53 -25.81
N PRO A 4 25.92 -10.62 -26.09
CA PRO A 4 26.13 -9.62 -27.12
C PRO A 4 27.39 -8.82 -26.77
N GLY A 5 28.32 -8.71 -27.72
CA GLY A 5 29.56 -7.97 -27.53
C GLY A 5 29.23 -6.49 -27.32
N LEU A 6 29.76 -5.91 -26.23
CA LEU A 6 29.70 -4.48 -25.98
C LEU A 6 30.35 -3.74 -27.15
N SER A 7 29.78 -2.60 -27.57
CA SER A 7 30.42 -1.77 -28.59
C SER A 7 31.79 -1.25 -28.09
N ASP A 8 32.65 -0.80 -29.00
CA ASP A 8 33.94 -0.20 -28.61
C ASP A 8 33.75 1.01 -27.67
N VAL A 9 32.64 1.75 -27.85
CA VAL A 9 32.25 2.86 -26.99
C VAL A 9 31.87 2.37 -25.59
N ASP A 10 31.01 1.34 -25.51
CA ASP A 10 30.59 0.75 -24.23
C ASP A 10 31.77 0.14 -23.47
N SER A 11 32.71 -0.47 -24.20
CA SER A 11 33.94 -1.04 -23.62
C SER A 11 34.82 0.04 -23.00
N LYS A 12 34.94 1.21 -23.65
CA LYS A 12 35.68 2.36 -23.11
C LYS A 12 34.98 3.00 -21.91
N ILE A 13 33.65 3.09 -21.95
CA ILE A 13 32.83 3.55 -20.81
C ILE A 13 33.01 2.61 -19.62
N ALA A 14 32.93 1.30 -19.85
CA ALA A 14 33.11 0.29 -18.81
C ALA A 14 34.51 0.37 -18.18
N GLN A 15 35.57 0.49 -19.00
CA GLN A 15 36.94 0.63 -18.49
C GLN A 15 37.13 1.91 -17.66
N THR A 16 36.58 3.04 -18.12
CA THR A 16 36.66 4.32 -17.41
C THR A 16 35.93 4.25 -16.08
N THR A 17 34.71 3.68 -16.08
CA THR A 17 33.90 3.47 -14.87
C THR A 17 34.61 2.55 -13.88
N TRP A 18 35.23 1.47 -14.37
CA TRP A 18 35.98 0.53 -13.52
C TRP A 18 37.13 1.21 -12.80
N VAL A 19 37.98 1.93 -13.55
CA VAL A 19 39.15 2.62 -12.99
C VAL A 19 38.73 3.68 -11.97
N PHE A 20 37.63 4.40 -12.24
CA PHE A 20 37.09 5.39 -11.32
C PHE A 20 36.53 4.76 -10.02
N ALA A 21 35.80 3.66 -10.11
CA ALA A 21 35.01 3.13 -9.00
C ALA A 21 35.74 2.09 -8.12
N LYS A 22 36.79 1.43 -8.61
CA LYS A 22 37.41 0.25 -7.96
C LYS A 22 37.77 0.43 -6.48
N ASP A 23 38.27 1.60 -6.10
CA ASP A 23 38.71 1.89 -4.73
C ASP A 23 37.70 2.81 -3.98
N ARG A 24 36.50 3.00 -4.55
CA ARG A 24 35.52 4.02 -4.11
C ARG A 24 34.13 3.46 -3.85
N LEU A 25 33.96 2.14 -3.75
CA LEU A 25 32.66 1.53 -3.41
C LEU A 25 32.16 1.91 -2.00
N MET A 26 33.02 2.44 -1.13
CA MET A 26 32.63 2.99 0.19
C MET A 26 32.57 4.52 0.22
N ASP A 27 32.58 5.17 -0.96
CA ASP A 27 32.41 6.61 -1.12
C ASP A 27 30.92 6.93 -1.32
N ARG A 28 30.37 7.78 -0.45
CA ARG A 28 28.99 8.24 -0.54
C ARG A 28 28.70 8.97 -1.87
N GLY A 29 29.65 9.76 -2.37
CA GLY A 29 29.48 10.49 -3.62
C GLY A 29 29.37 9.56 -4.82
N VAL A 30 30.09 8.43 -4.80
CA VAL A 30 29.98 7.41 -5.86
C VAL A 30 28.63 6.69 -5.81
N LEU A 31 28.15 6.40 -4.60
CA LEU A 31 26.82 5.82 -4.42
C LEU A 31 25.72 6.77 -4.91
N GLU A 32 25.83 8.06 -4.61
CA GLU A 32 24.85 9.08 -5.05
C GLU A 32 24.91 9.29 -6.57
N TRP A 33 26.10 9.34 -7.16
CA TRP A 33 26.27 9.39 -8.61
C TRP A 33 25.63 8.19 -9.32
N ALA A 34 25.79 6.99 -8.76
CA ALA A 34 25.16 5.78 -9.30
C ALA A 34 23.62 5.82 -9.30
N LEU A 35 22.98 6.65 -8.45
CA LEU A 35 21.53 6.84 -8.47
C LEU A 35 21.03 7.62 -9.68
N GLU A 36 21.89 8.42 -10.33
CA GLU A 36 21.54 9.24 -11.48
C GLU A 36 21.46 8.40 -12.79
N PHE A 37 21.93 7.15 -12.75
CA PHE A 37 21.94 6.27 -13.91
C PHE A 37 20.53 5.85 -14.32
N THR A 38 20.17 6.26 -15.54
CA THR A 38 18.98 5.82 -16.29
C THR A 38 19.27 4.56 -17.11
N ASP A 39 18.29 4.07 -17.87
CA ASP A 39 18.43 2.89 -18.73
C ASP A 39 19.34 3.12 -19.95
N GLN A 40 19.83 4.35 -20.13
CA GLN A 40 20.86 4.67 -21.12
C GLN A 40 22.28 4.34 -20.65
N HIS A 41 22.48 4.11 -19.34
CA HIS A 41 23.80 3.89 -18.72
C HIS A 41 24.06 2.40 -18.46
N LEU A 42 23.75 1.54 -19.43
CA LEU A 42 23.82 0.08 -19.26
C LEU A 42 25.26 -0.40 -19.01
N ALA A 43 26.23 0.20 -19.70
CA ALA A 43 27.64 -0.16 -19.57
C ALA A 43 28.16 0.18 -18.15
N GLU A 44 27.84 1.35 -17.62
CA GLU A 44 28.20 1.78 -16.27
C GLU A 44 27.54 0.91 -15.21
N ARG A 45 26.22 0.68 -15.33
CA ARG A 45 25.47 -0.19 -14.41
C ARG A 45 26.04 -1.60 -14.37
N ALA A 46 26.32 -2.20 -15.53
CA ALA A 46 26.93 -3.52 -15.62
C ALA A 46 28.33 -3.56 -14.99
N THR A 47 29.13 -2.52 -15.21
CA THR A 47 30.47 -2.38 -14.63
C THR A 47 30.42 -2.31 -13.11
N PHE A 48 29.51 -1.52 -12.53
CA PHE A 48 29.34 -1.45 -11.08
C PHE A 48 28.92 -2.78 -10.47
N ARG A 49 28.01 -3.53 -11.12
CA ARG A 49 27.64 -4.89 -10.66
C ARG A 49 28.84 -5.82 -10.67
N GLN A 50 29.58 -5.87 -11.78
CA GLN A 50 30.77 -6.71 -11.89
C GLN A 50 31.85 -6.35 -10.85
N LEU A 51 32.10 -5.06 -10.66
CA LEU A 51 33.06 -4.57 -9.68
C LEU A 51 32.64 -4.94 -8.26
N PHE A 52 31.36 -4.74 -7.93
CA PHE A 52 30.82 -5.13 -6.63
C PHE A 52 30.91 -6.63 -6.40
N ASP A 53 30.56 -7.46 -7.39
CA ASP A 53 30.65 -8.92 -7.27
C ASP A 53 32.09 -9.36 -6.97
N TYR A 54 33.08 -8.75 -7.63
CA TYR A 54 34.51 -9.04 -7.42
C TYR A 54 35.02 -8.57 -6.05
N HIS A 55 34.53 -7.44 -5.53
CA HIS A 55 35.03 -6.82 -4.29
C HIS A 55 34.04 -6.88 -3.10
N SER A 56 32.95 -7.64 -3.21
CA SER A 56 31.84 -7.60 -2.25
C SER A 56 32.25 -7.86 -0.78
N THR A 57 33.27 -8.69 -0.56
CA THR A 57 33.82 -9.01 0.76
C THR A 57 34.61 -7.85 1.37
N GLN A 58 35.17 -6.96 0.54
CA GLN A 58 35.97 -5.80 0.95
C GLN A 58 35.10 -4.57 1.22
N VAL A 59 33.87 -4.53 0.70
CA VAL A 59 32.90 -3.47 1.00
C VAL A 59 32.29 -3.72 2.37
N ALA A 60 32.47 -2.79 3.30
CA ALA A 60 31.91 -2.88 4.65
C ALA A 60 30.41 -2.52 4.70
N GLU A 61 29.72 -2.94 5.75
CA GLU A 61 28.39 -2.40 6.07
C GLU A 61 28.52 -0.95 6.58
N PRO A 62 27.58 -0.05 6.27
CA PRO A 62 26.30 -0.28 5.57
C PRO A 62 26.37 -0.15 4.03
N TYR A 63 27.54 0.11 3.45
CA TYR A 63 27.70 0.33 2.00
C TYR A 63 27.39 -0.91 1.17
N ARG A 64 27.76 -2.10 1.66
CA ARG A 64 27.49 -3.35 0.96
C ARG A 64 25.99 -3.54 0.73
N GLN A 65 25.19 -3.36 1.78
CA GLN A 65 23.73 -3.44 1.66
C GLN A 65 23.16 -2.29 0.80
N ALA A 66 23.72 -1.09 0.87
CA ALA A 66 23.30 0.03 0.03
C ALA A 66 23.49 -0.25 -1.48
N TRP A 67 24.61 -0.83 -1.89
CA TRP A 67 24.83 -1.22 -3.29
C TRP A 67 23.83 -2.26 -3.79
N ARG A 68 23.48 -3.25 -2.97
CA ARG A 68 22.43 -4.22 -3.29
C ARG A 68 21.09 -3.53 -3.58
N TRP A 69 20.76 -2.49 -2.81
CA TRP A 69 19.56 -1.69 -3.06
C TRP A 69 19.65 -0.88 -4.34
N VAL A 70 20.80 -0.25 -4.63
CA VAL A 70 21.02 0.46 -5.91
C VAL A 70 20.83 -0.47 -7.10
N PHE A 71 21.34 -1.70 -7.02
CA PHE A 71 21.15 -2.70 -8.07
C PHE A 71 19.70 -3.12 -8.22
N GLU A 72 18.98 -3.36 -7.13
CA GLU A 72 17.55 -3.66 -7.19
C GLU A 72 16.73 -2.47 -7.73
N PHE A 73 17.13 -1.24 -7.39
CA PHE A 73 16.52 -0.01 -7.89
C PHE A 73 16.69 0.16 -9.40
N TRP A 74 17.83 -0.23 -9.96
CA TRP A 74 18.04 -0.21 -11.41
C TRP A 74 17.20 -1.26 -12.16
N ASP A 75 16.81 -2.34 -11.50
CA ASP A 75 15.97 -3.40 -12.07
C ASP A 75 14.45 -3.09 -11.95
N ARG A 76 14.09 -1.84 -11.58
CA ARG A 76 12.70 -1.40 -11.50
C ARG A 76 12.01 -1.43 -12.88
N PRO A 77 10.68 -1.59 -12.94
CA PRO A 77 9.94 -1.43 -14.19
C PRO A 77 10.16 -0.01 -14.73
N ASP A 78 10.43 0.12 -16.03
CA ASP A 78 10.44 1.40 -16.74
C ASP A 78 8.98 1.86 -16.97
N ALA A 79 8.23 2.06 -15.89
CA ALA A 79 6.81 2.41 -15.94
C ALA A 79 6.60 3.92 -16.15
N GLY A 80 7.45 4.53 -16.98
CA GLY A 80 7.66 5.97 -17.05
C GLY A 80 7.24 6.64 -18.35
N THR A 81 6.65 5.93 -19.32
CA THR A 81 6.28 6.56 -20.59
C THR A 81 4.77 6.54 -20.81
N GLY A 82 4.18 7.69 -21.18
CA GLY A 82 2.81 7.73 -21.72
C GLY A 82 2.63 6.84 -22.96
N TYR A 83 3.74 6.38 -23.55
CA TYR A 83 3.80 5.39 -24.62
C TYR A 83 3.34 3.99 -24.17
N ASP A 84 3.68 3.54 -22.96
CA ASP A 84 3.19 2.23 -22.46
C ASP A 84 1.68 2.22 -22.22
N ARG A 85 1.11 3.37 -21.82
CA ARG A 85 -0.36 3.54 -21.73
C ARG A 85 -1.02 3.55 -23.09
N LEU A 86 -0.38 4.16 -24.09
CA LEU A 86 -0.84 4.12 -25.48
C LEU A 86 -0.76 2.70 -26.05
N LEU A 87 0.32 1.97 -25.79
CA LEU A 87 0.47 0.56 -26.17
C LEU A 87 -0.56 -0.31 -25.47
N MET A 88 -0.77 -0.15 -24.17
CA MET A 88 -1.79 -0.88 -23.41
C MET A 88 -3.20 -0.61 -23.97
N LYS A 89 -3.56 0.66 -24.22
CA LYS A 89 -4.85 1.03 -24.81
C LYS A 89 -5.00 0.50 -26.24
N ARG A 90 -3.93 0.46 -27.03
CA ARG A 90 -3.91 -0.16 -28.35
C ARG A 90 -4.12 -1.66 -28.26
N ASP A 91 -3.38 -2.34 -27.40
CA ASP A 91 -3.35 -3.80 -27.28
C ASP A 91 -4.67 -4.35 -26.72
N LEU A 92 -5.29 -3.62 -25.78
CA LEU A 92 -6.67 -3.88 -25.31
C LEU A 92 -7.70 -3.76 -26.45
N ARG A 93 -7.45 -2.93 -27.47
CA ARG A 93 -8.34 -2.75 -28.63
C ARG A 93 -8.00 -3.69 -29.79
N SER A 94 -6.74 -4.06 -29.96
CA SER A 94 -6.26 -4.85 -31.11
C SER A 94 -6.21 -6.36 -30.85
N GLY A 95 -6.58 -6.83 -29.66
CA GLY A 95 -6.60 -8.26 -29.33
C GLY A 95 -5.21 -8.86 -29.17
N ALA A 96 -4.29 -8.14 -28.52
CA ALA A 96 -3.00 -8.71 -28.11
C ALA A 96 -3.20 -9.95 -27.23
N SER A 97 -2.16 -10.78 -27.08
CA SER A 97 -2.26 -11.97 -26.22
C SER A 97 -2.60 -11.57 -24.79
N GLN A 98 -3.56 -12.27 -24.19
CA GLN A 98 -4.04 -12.06 -22.82
C GLN A 98 -2.90 -11.83 -21.80
N ALA A 99 -1.88 -12.68 -21.86
CA ALA A 99 -0.72 -12.62 -20.98
C ALA A 99 0.08 -11.31 -21.10
N GLU A 100 0.23 -10.78 -22.31
CA GLU A 100 0.94 -9.53 -22.57
C GLU A 100 0.18 -8.33 -21.99
N THR A 101 -1.14 -8.29 -22.20
CA THR A 101 -2.01 -7.26 -21.62
C THR A 101 -1.95 -7.27 -20.10
N ILE A 102 -2.07 -8.45 -19.47
CA ILE A 102 -1.95 -8.59 -18.01
C ILE A 102 -0.59 -8.10 -17.53
N ARG A 103 0.49 -8.49 -18.22
CA ARG A 103 1.86 -8.06 -17.89
C ARG A 103 1.98 -6.53 -17.90
N LEU A 104 1.50 -5.87 -18.95
CA LEU A 104 1.56 -4.41 -19.08
C LEU A 104 0.76 -3.71 -17.98
N ILE A 105 -0.47 -4.18 -17.70
CA ILE A 105 -1.31 -3.62 -16.62
C ILE A 105 -0.59 -3.74 -15.27
N VAL A 106 -0.07 -4.93 -14.97
CA VAL A 106 0.63 -5.19 -13.70
C VAL A 106 1.89 -4.33 -13.60
N MET A 107 2.69 -4.23 -14.67
CA MET A 107 3.90 -3.40 -14.68
C MET A 107 3.61 -1.93 -14.39
N ALA A 108 2.49 -1.39 -14.88
CA ALA A 108 2.11 0.00 -14.66
C ALA A 108 1.83 0.32 -13.18
N VAL A 109 1.24 -0.61 -12.43
CA VAL A 109 0.83 -0.37 -11.03
C VAL A 109 1.71 -1.06 -9.98
N LYS A 110 2.66 -1.90 -10.41
CA LYS A 110 3.51 -2.70 -9.52
C LYS A 110 4.30 -1.79 -8.56
N PRO A 111 4.31 -2.07 -7.25
CA PRO A 111 5.20 -1.36 -6.33
C PRO A 111 6.67 -1.73 -6.56
N TRP A 112 7.56 -0.74 -6.51
CA TRP A 112 9.01 -0.92 -6.64
C TRP A 112 9.79 -0.06 -5.66
N LEU A 113 11.09 -0.36 -5.54
CA LEU A 113 12.00 0.36 -4.66
C LEU A 113 12.29 1.76 -5.22
N LYS A 114 12.07 2.80 -4.42
CA LYS A 114 12.51 4.15 -4.71
C LYS A 114 13.65 4.51 -3.77
N ILE A 115 14.75 4.98 -4.34
CA ILE A 115 15.92 5.43 -3.61
C ILE A 115 16.10 6.92 -3.86
N GLU A 116 16.27 7.68 -2.79
CA GLU A 116 16.63 9.09 -2.85
C GLU A 116 17.95 9.34 -2.13
N SER A 117 18.77 10.23 -2.68
CA SER A 117 20.00 10.67 -2.03
C SER A 117 19.67 11.44 -0.76
N ARG A 118 20.38 11.13 0.33
CA ARG A 118 20.31 11.91 1.57
C ARG A 118 20.77 13.35 1.40
N GLY A 119 21.58 13.66 0.37
CA GLY A 119 21.98 15.04 0.07
C GLY A 119 20.85 15.91 -0.44
N LYS A 120 19.98 15.32 -1.25
CA LYS A 120 18.76 15.99 -1.69
C LYS A 120 17.87 16.32 -0.48
N LEU A 121 17.71 15.36 0.44
CA LEU A 121 16.92 15.57 1.66
C LEU A 121 17.56 16.59 2.62
N GLU A 122 18.89 16.57 2.80
CA GLU A 122 19.63 17.58 3.57
C GLU A 122 19.33 19.00 3.05
N SER A 123 19.37 19.20 1.73
CA SER A 123 19.10 20.51 1.12
C SER A 123 17.66 21.00 1.30
N ILE A 124 16.70 20.09 1.46
CA ILE A 124 15.27 20.42 1.56
C ILE A 124 14.83 20.55 3.02
N TYR A 125 15.33 19.69 3.90
CA TYR A 125 14.84 19.52 5.27
C TYR A 125 15.84 19.91 6.37
N ASN A 126 17.02 20.43 6.00
CA ASN A 126 18.11 20.77 6.92
C ASN A 126 18.55 19.59 7.83
N GLU A 127 18.44 18.37 7.33
CA GLU A 127 18.89 17.18 8.07
C GLU A 127 20.42 17.05 8.06
N VAL A 128 21.02 16.90 9.24
CA VAL A 128 22.47 16.72 9.37
C VAL A 128 22.88 15.32 8.97
N ARG A 129 23.72 15.19 7.95
CA ARG A 129 24.28 13.90 7.54
C ARG A 129 25.20 13.30 8.60
N ALA A 130 25.05 11.99 8.81
CA ALA A 130 25.98 11.24 9.65
C ALA A 130 27.39 11.26 9.05
N LYS A 131 28.37 11.74 9.83
CA LYS A 131 29.80 11.73 9.44
C LYS A 131 30.36 10.31 9.32
N ARG A 132 29.82 9.36 10.10
CA ARG A 132 30.16 7.94 10.09
C ARG A 132 28.87 7.14 9.97
N PRO A 133 28.48 6.71 8.74
CA PRO A 133 27.24 5.99 8.53
C PRO A 133 27.28 4.63 9.22
N LYS A 134 26.24 4.30 9.99
CA LYS A 134 26.09 3.02 10.70
C LYS A 134 24.98 2.16 10.10
N THR A 135 24.03 2.79 9.45
CA THR A 135 22.86 2.16 8.84
C THR A 135 22.74 2.57 7.36
N VAL A 136 22.00 1.78 6.57
CA VAL A 136 21.70 2.16 5.18
C VAL A 136 20.95 3.49 5.12
N ASN A 137 20.09 3.75 6.11
CA ASN A 137 19.35 5.00 6.21
C ASN A 137 20.26 6.22 6.43
N ASP A 138 21.51 6.05 6.87
CA ASP A 138 22.49 7.14 6.95
C ASP A 138 23.14 7.46 5.58
N LEU A 139 22.95 6.59 4.59
CA LEU A 139 23.48 6.72 3.23
C LEU A 139 22.37 7.12 2.25
N LEU A 140 21.25 6.40 2.29
CA LEU A 140 20.17 6.47 1.32
C LEU A 140 18.83 6.58 2.02
N TRP A 141 17.87 7.25 1.40
CA TRP A 141 16.47 7.15 1.79
C TRP A 141 15.78 6.12 0.92
N LEU A 142 15.28 5.05 1.55
CA LEU A 142 14.57 3.97 0.88
C LEU A 142 13.07 4.13 1.12
N SER A 143 12.28 4.01 0.05
CA SER A 143 10.82 4.00 0.10
C SER A 143 10.25 3.08 -0.97
N VAL A 144 8.94 2.84 -0.92
CA VAL A 144 8.22 2.15 -2.00
C VAL A 144 7.45 3.18 -2.80
N SER A 145 7.59 3.12 -4.11
CA SER A 145 6.81 3.91 -5.07
C SER A 145 6.17 2.96 -6.09
N SER A 146 5.40 3.49 -7.02
CA SER A 146 4.77 2.73 -8.10
C SER A 146 4.47 3.65 -9.26
N GLY A 147 3.99 3.07 -10.36
CA GLY A 147 3.79 3.80 -11.59
C GLY A 147 2.48 4.54 -11.61
N GLU A 148 2.13 4.97 -12.81
CA GLU A 148 0.92 5.74 -13.00
C GLU A 148 -0.31 4.92 -12.59
N ARG A 149 -1.29 5.60 -12.04
CA ARG A 149 -2.56 5.00 -11.66
C ARG A 149 -3.35 4.63 -12.91
N LEU A 150 -3.75 3.36 -12.98
CA LEU A 150 -4.80 2.90 -13.88
C LEU A 150 -6.14 2.90 -13.14
N THR A 151 -7.16 3.54 -13.72
CA THR A 151 -8.54 3.49 -13.21
C THR A 151 -9.33 2.35 -13.86
N PRO A 152 -10.48 1.92 -13.29
CA PRO A 152 -11.38 1.00 -13.96
C PRO A 152 -11.77 1.47 -15.37
N ASP A 153 -11.98 2.78 -15.54
CA ASP A 153 -12.34 3.39 -16.82
C ASP A 153 -11.21 3.31 -17.86
N ASP A 154 -9.95 3.48 -17.43
CA ASP A 154 -8.79 3.33 -18.32
C ASP A 154 -8.70 1.95 -18.96
N LEU A 155 -9.18 0.93 -18.25
CA LEU A 155 -9.19 -0.47 -18.67
C LEU A 155 -10.54 -0.91 -19.25
N ASN A 156 -11.55 -0.04 -19.23
CA ASN A 156 -12.94 -0.41 -19.56
C ASN A 156 -13.42 -1.65 -18.76
N LEU A 157 -13.03 -1.72 -17.49
CA LEU A 157 -13.11 -2.93 -16.66
C LEU A 157 -14.55 -3.46 -16.52
N GLU A 158 -15.54 -2.57 -16.43
CA GLU A 158 -16.96 -2.90 -16.32
C GLU A 158 -17.47 -3.79 -17.47
N ASN A 159 -16.88 -3.64 -18.66
CA ASN A 159 -17.27 -4.33 -19.89
C ASN A 159 -16.50 -5.64 -20.11
N ILE A 160 -15.48 -5.92 -19.29
CA ILE A 160 -14.73 -7.17 -19.36
C ILE A 160 -15.55 -8.26 -18.64
N LYS A 161 -16.02 -9.25 -19.40
CA LYS A 161 -16.76 -10.42 -18.91
C LYS A 161 -15.99 -11.74 -19.01
N ASP A 162 -14.75 -11.68 -19.52
CA ASP A 162 -13.88 -12.85 -19.57
C ASP A 162 -13.42 -13.21 -18.15
N ARG A 163 -13.98 -14.30 -17.64
CA ARG A 163 -13.71 -14.82 -16.31
C ARG A 163 -12.25 -15.20 -16.12
N ASP A 164 -11.62 -15.82 -17.12
CA ASP A 164 -10.26 -16.33 -16.99
C ASP A 164 -9.25 -15.19 -17.01
N PHE A 165 -9.47 -14.19 -17.86
CA PHE A 165 -8.70 -12.94 -17.84
C PHE A 165 -8.77 -12.23 -16.49
N LEU A 166 -10.00 -12.04 -15.96
CA LEU A 166 -10.18 -11.35 -14.68
C LEU A 166 -9.51 -12.10 -13.52
N PHE A 167 -9.61 -13.43 -13.51
CA PHE A 167 -8.97 -14.26 -12.48
C PHE A 167 -7.45 -14.24 -12.58
N GLU A 168 -6.88 -14.34 -13.79
CA GLU A 168 -5.44 -14.25 -14.01
C GLU A 168 -4.90 -12.86 -13.63
N LEU A 169 -5.59 -11.79 -14.05
CA LEU A 169 -5.24 -10.42 -13.71
C LEU A 169 -5.28 -10.19 -12.19
N ALA A 170 -6.31 -10.67 -11.49
CA ALA A 170 -6.41 -10.56 -10.04
C ALA A 170 -5.24 -11.26 -9.33
N ASN A 171 -4.86 -12.46 -9.77
CA ASN A 171 -3.72 -13.19 -9.18
C ASN A 171 -2.38 -12.50 -9.47
N ALA A 172 -2.20 -11.94 -10.67
CA ALA A 172 -0.99 -11.22 -11.04
C ALA A 172 -0.84 -9.92 -10.24
N LEU A 173 -1.94 -9.16 -10.06
CA LEU A 173 -1.97 -7.96 -9.22
C LEU A 173 -1.73 -8.30 -7.73
N ASN A 174 -2.33 -9.37 -7.23
CA ASN A 174 -2.08 -9.86 -5.86
C ASN A 174 -0.61 -10.23 -5.65
N SER A 175 0.00 -10.91 -6.62
CA SER A 175 1.43 -11.25 -6.59
C SER A 175 2.33 -10.01 -6.61
N ALA A 176 1.98 -9.00 -7.42
CA ALA A 176 2.70 -7.73 -7.46
C ALA A 176 2.58 -6.96 -6.13
N LEU A 177 1.39 -6.92 -5.54
CA LEU A 177 1.15 -6.31 -4.24
C LEU A 177 1.94 -7.02 -3.13
N LEU A 178 1.91 -8.35 -3.08
CA LEU A 178 2.69 -9.15 -2.12
C LEU A 178 4.19 -8.92 -2.28
N SER A 179 4.69 -8.84 -3.51
CA SER A 179 6.09 -8.50 -3.78
C SER A 179 6.45 -7.12 -3.20
N GLY A 180 5.57 -6.13 -3.38
CA GLY A 180 5.72 -4.80 -2.80
C GLY A 180 5.73 -4.82 -1.27
N LEU A 181 4.81 -5.56 -0.65
CA LEU A 181 4.73 -5.68 0.82
C LEU A 181 5.99 -6.34 1.40
N ASN A 182 6.49 -7.39 0.74
CA ASN A 182 7.76 -8.00 1.11
C ASN A 182 8.95 -7.04 0.93
N LEU A 183 8.96 -6.23 -0.14
CA LEU A 183 9.95 -5.18 -0.31
C LEU A 183 9.90 -4.18 0.86
N ALA A 184 8.71 -3.66 1.19
CA ALA A 184 8.53 -2.73 2.31
C ALA A 184 9.02 -3.33 3.65
N ALA A 185 8.74 -4.60 3.92
CA ALA A 185 9.28 -5.29 5.09
C ALA A 185 10.80 -5.37 5.07
N ARG A 186 11.42 -5.72 3.92
CA ARG A 186 12.89 -5.80 3.80
C ARG A 186 13.58 -4.45 4.00
N ILE A 187 12.96 -3.35 3.59
CA ILE A 187 13.49 -1.99 3.80
C ILE A 187 13.09 -1.37 5.16
N GLY A 188 12.44 -2.15 6.04
CA GLY A 188 12.09 -1.72 7.41
C GLY A 188 10.87 -0.83 7.54
N HIS A 189 10.06 -0.72 6.48
CA HIS A 189 8.82 0.06 6.45
C HIS A 189 7.63 -0.68 7.07
N VAL A 190 7.75 -2.01 7.22
CA VAL A 190 6.78 -2.87 7.93
C VAL A 190 7.49 -3.61 9.06
N SER A 191 6.94 -3.49 10.26
CA SER A 191 7.36 -4.13 11.51
C SER A 191 6.15 -4.33 12.42
N GLU A 192 6.31 -5.06 13.52
CA GLU A 192 5.24 -5.25 14.50
C GLU A 192 4.66 -3.92 15.04
N ARG A 193 5.49 -2.88 15.13
CA ARG A 193 5.12 -1.57 15.72
C ARG A 193 4.71 -0.53 14.69
N GLN A 194 5.13 -0.69 13.44
CA GLN A 194 4.94 0.31 12.39
C GLN A 194 4.70 -0.39 11.06
N ASP A 195 3.64 0.01 10.37
CA ASP A 195 3.33 -0.43 9.02
C ASP A 195 3.00 0.81 8.19
N SER A 196 4.00 1.31 7.43
CA SER A 196 3.82 2.51 6.61
C SER A 196 2.87 2.29 5.45
N THR A 197 2.73 1.04 4.99
CA THR A 197 1.85 0.67 3.85
C THR A 197 0.39 1.01 4.14
N ASN A 198 0.00 0.97 5.42
CA ASN A 198 -1.33 1.34 5.85
C ASN A 198 -1.66 2.84 5.67
N TRP A 199 -0.65 3.71 5.78
CA TRP A 199 -0.82 5.16 5.65
C TRP A 199 -0.63 5.65 4.21
N GLN A 200 0.03 4.84 3.37
CA GLN A 200 0.23 5.13 1.96
C GLN A 200 -1.04 4.92 1.13
N VAL A 201 -2.09 4.34 1.73
CA VAL A 201 -3.37 4.04 1.08
C VAL A 201 -4.50 4.60 1.94
N ASN A 202 -5.12 5.69 1.53
CA ASN A 202 -6.29 6.24 2.24
C ASN A 202 -7.49 5.30 2.09
N ARG A 203 -7.72 4.78 0.89
CA ARG A 203 -8.81 3.82 0.59
C ARG A 203 -8.28 2.65 -0.21
N VAL A 204 -8.74 1.44 0.06
CA VAL A 204 -8.32 0.25 -0.72
C VAL A 204 -9.16 0.03 -1.97
N TYR A 205 -10.17 0.85 -2.20
CA TYR A 205 -11.09 0.80 -3.35
C TYR A 205 -11.24 2.19 -3.97
N PHE A 206 -11.74 2.25 -5.21
CA PHE A 206 -12.07 3.50 -5.88
C PHE A 206 -13.34 4.09 -5.29
N VAL A 207 -13.24 5.31 -4.75
CA VAL A 207 -14.41 6.00 -4.16
C VAL A 207 -15.27 6.58 -5.29
N PRO A 208 -16.61 6.42 -5.23
CA PRO A 208 -17.52 7.04 -6.19
C PRO A 208 -17.43 8.57 -6.16
N PRO A 209 -17.56 9.27 -7.31
CA PRO A 209 -17.45 10.73 -7.37
C PRO A 209 -18.38 11.49 -6.43
N GLU A 210 -19.56 10.93 -6.14
CA GLU A 210 -20.56 11.51 -5.24
C GLU A 210 -20.08 11.60 -3.79
N GLN A 211 -19.03 10.85 -3.44
CA GLN A 211 -18.45 10.81 -2.09
C GLN A 211 -17.14 11.59 -1.99
N TYR A 212 -16.77 12.35 -3.04
CA TYR A 212 -15.60 13.22 -2.97
C TYR A 212 -15.86 14.40 -2.04
N PRO A 213 -14.87 14.82 -1.24
CA PRO A 213 -14.95 16.10 -0.53
C PRO A 213 -15.17 17.24 -1.53
N ASP A 214 -15.85 18.32 -1.12
CA ASP A 214 -16.09 19.49 -1.96
C ASP A 214 -14.77 20.04 -2.54
N GLY A 215 -14.71 20.19 -3.88
CA GLY A 215 -13.49 20.59 -4.60
C GLY A 215 -12.36 19.55 -4.58
N GLY A 216 -12.61 18.38 -4.01
CA GLY A 216 -11.70 17.25 -3.93
C GLY A 216 -11.74 16.37 -5.17
N GLY A 217 -11.02 15.25 -5.09
CA GLY A 217 -11.08 14.19 -6.07
C GLY A 217 -10.85 12.86 -5.38
N GLU A 218 -10.53 11.84 -6.17
CA GLU A 218 -10.32 10.51 -5.64
C GLU A 218 -9.26 10.50 -4.52
N PRO A 219 -9.58 9.96 -3.31
CA PRO A 219 -8.63 9.94 -2.20
C PRO A 219 -7.44 9.07 -2.57
N ASP A 220 -6.20 9.57 -2.59
CA ASP A 220 -5.00 8.90 -3.16
C ASP A 220 -4.65 9.29 -4.61
N ARG A 221 -5.32 10.26 -5.23
CA ARG A 221 -4.98 10.71 -6.61
C ARG A 221 -3.53 11.15 -6.83
N TYR A 222 -2.82 11.53 -5.77
CA TYR A 222 -1.40 11.93 -5.81
C TYR A 222 -0.47 10.99 -5.03
N HIS A 223 -0.98 9.85 -4.55
CA HIS A 223 -0.17 8.89 -3.80
C HIS A 223 0.49 7.91 -4.78
N ASP A 224 1.82 7.85 -4.73
CA ASP A 224 2.62 6.78 -5.32
C ASP A 224 2.88 5.67 -4.28
N GLY A 225 3.19 4.45 -4.74
CA GLY A 225 3.43 3.28 -3.87
C GLY A 225 2.32 2.23 -3.92
N PHE A 226 1.65 1.95 -2.81
CA PHE A 226 0.73 0.81 -2.74
C PHE A 226 -0.68 1.09 -3.29
N ALA A 227 -1.11 2.35 -3.33
CA ALA A 227 -2.49 2.69 -3.69
C ALA A 227 -2.88 2.22 -5.11
N PRO A 228 -2.07 2.40 -6.17
CA PRO A 228 -2.43 1.96 -7.51
C PRO A 228 -2.70 0.45 -7.61
N SER A 229 -1.80 -0.38 -7.09
CA SER A 229 -1.94 -1.84 -7.14
C SER A 229 -3.07 -2.35 -6.24
N ALA A 230 -3.20 -1.82 -5.01
CA ALA A 230 -4.24 -2.26 -4.08
C ALA A 230 -5.65 -1.93 -4.61
N LYS A 231 -5.85 -0.71 -5.12
CA LYS A 231 -7.16 -0.30 -5.65
C LYS A 231 -7.53 -1.03 -6.92
N LEU A 232 -6.56 -1.20 -7.83
CA LEU A 232 -6.83 -1.93 -9.07
C LEU A 232 -7.11 -3.40 -8.78
N LEU A 233 -6.36 -4.03 -7.88
CA LEU A 233 -6.65 -5.39 -7.42
C LEU A 233 -8.09 -5.49 -6.90
N PHE A 234 -8.50 -4.56 -6.03
CA PHE A 234 -9.85 -4.59 -5.48
C PHE A 234 -10.93 -4.43 -6.55
N ALA A 235 -10.77 -3.48 -7.47
CA ALA A 235 -11.71 -3.27 -8.57
C ALA A 235 -11.82 -4.51 -9.49
N VAL A 236 -10.70 -5.17 -9.80
CA VAL A 236 -10.70 -6.40 -10.61
C VAL A 236 -11.39 -7.54 -9.85
N VAL A 237 -11.20 -7.64 -8.53
CA VAL A 237 -11.90 -8.64 -7.69
C VAL A 237 -13.40 -8.35 -7.63
N GLU A 238 -13.84 -7.09 -7.56
CA GLU A 238 -15.26 -6.72 -7.63
C GLU A 238 -15.87 -7.10 -8.99
N GLN A 239 -15.19 -6.80 -10.09
CA GLN A 239 -15.65 -7.20 -11.42
C GLN A 239 -15.68 -8.73 -11.59
N LEU A 240 -14.68 -9.43 -11.04
CA LEU A 240 -14.66 -10.88 -11.00
C LEU A 240 -15.81 -11.42 -10.16
N ALA A 241 -16.17 -10.80 -9.04
CA ALA A 241 -17.28 -11.24 -8.20
C ALA A 241 -18.64 -11.20 -8.93
N ILE A 242 -18.82 -10.21 -9.81
CA ILE A 242 -20.01 -10.10 -10.68
C ILE A 242 -20.04 -11.25 -11.70
N THR A 243 -18.87 -11.71 -12.17
CA THR A 243 -18.75 -12.72 -13.24
C THR A 243 -18.70 -14.16 -12.71
N ASP A 244 -17.86 -14.41 -11.70
CA ASP A 244 -17.65 -15.67 -11.01
C ASP A 244 -17.28 -15.40 -9.53
N ARG A 245 -18.31 -15.42 -8.68
CA ARG A 245 -18.20 -15.22 -7.24
C ARG A 245 -17.22 -16.17 -6.56
N ALA A 246 -17.20 -17.44 -6.97
CA ALA A 246 -16.33 -18.46 -6.37
C ALA A 246 -14.85 -18.22 -6.73
N ALA A 247 -14.58 -17.71 -7.93
CA ALA A 247 -13.24 -17.26 -8.30
C ALA A 247 -12.79 -16.04 -7.48
N ALA A 248 -13.66 -15.04 -7.28
CA ALA A 248 -13.34 -13.88 -6.44
C ALA A 248 -13.06 -14.28 -4.98
N GLN A 249 -13.87 -15.18 -4.40
CA GLN A 249 -13.65 -15.72 -3.05
C GLN A 249 -12.28 -16.42 -2.91
N ARG A 250 -11.83 -17.16 -3.94
CA ARG A 250 -10.49 -17.78 -3.94
C ARG A 250 -9.36 -16.75 -3.91
N VAL A 251 -9.51 -15.63 -4.63
CA VAL A 251 -8.52 -14.53 -4.58
C VAL A 251 -8.50 -13.92 -3.19
N ILE A 252 -9.68 -13.60 -2.62
CA ILE A 252 -9.81 -13.02 -1.27
C ILE A 252 -9.18 -13.93 -0.21
N ALA A 253 -9.43 -15.25 -0.30
CA ALA A 253 -8.87 -16.23 0.63
C ALA A 253 -7.34 -16.35 0.58
N SER A 254 -6.70 -15.90 -0.51
CA SER A 254 -5.24 -15.88 -0.64
C SER A 254 -4.57 -14.72 0.09
N TRP A 255 -5.34 -13.73 0.57
CA TRP A 255 -4.80 -12.57 1.27
C TRP A 255 -4.37 -12.93 2.69
N ASP A 256 -3.09 -12.78 2.97
CA ASP A 256 -2.52 -13.01 4.31
C ASP A 256 -2.83 -11.83 5.25
N ILE A 257 -4.06 -11.81 5.75
CA ILE A 257 -4.58 -10.79 6.68
C ILE A 257 -3.94 -10.85 8.08
N GLY A 258 -3.23 -11.95 8.39
CA GLY A 258 -2.53 -12.12 9.67
C GLY A 258 -1.19 -11.38 9.68
N ARG A 259 -0.52 -11.33 8.53
CA ARG A 259 0.78 -10.68 8.39
C ARG A 259 0.70 -9.23 7.92
N TRP A 260 -0.24 -8.89 7.03
CA TRP A 260 -0.23 -7.59 6.35
C TRP A 260 -1.51 -6.78 6.61
N LYS A 261 -1.37 -5.57 7.15
CA LYS A 261 -2.53 -4.71 7.46
C LYS A 261 -3.25 -4.24 6.21
N LEU A 262 -2.53 -4.01 5.12
CA LEU A 262 -3.15 -3.64 3.85
C LEU A 262 -4.05 -4.76 3.31
N TYR A 263 -3.64 -6.03 3.42
CA TYR A 263 -4.53 -7.16 3.10
C TYR A 263 -5.70 -7.26 4.06
N LYS A 264 -5.49 -7.02 5.35
CA LYS A 264 -6.57 -6.96 6.33
C LYS A 264 -7.62 -5.90 5.94
N ARG A 265 -7.20 -4.76 5.39
CA ARG A 265 -8.09 -3.71 4.86
C ARG A 265 -8.78 -4.09 3.56
N LEU A 266 -8.08 -4.69 2.60
CA LEU A 266 -8.69 -5.25 1.39
C LEU A 266 -9.77 -6.28 1.72
N TRP A 267 -9.47 -7.20 2.66
CA TRP A 267 -10.43 -8.17 3.16
C TRP A 267 -11.65 -7.49 3.79
N ALA A 268 -11.44 -6.48 4.65
CA ALA A 268 -12.55 -5.75 5.26
C ALA A 268 -13.41 -5.00 4.24
N ALA A 269 -12.81 -4.47 3.17
CA ALA A 269 -13.56 -3.87 2.07
C ALA A 269 -14.41 -4.91 1.31
N ALA A 270 -13.88 -6.10 1.06
CA ALA A 270 -14.62 -7.20 0.42
C ALA A 270 -15.74 -7.70 1.33
N ALA A 271 -15.49 -7.76 2.65
CA ALA A 271 -16.45 -8.20 3.65
C ALA A 271 -17.66 -7.28 3.85
N ARG A 272 -17.68 -6.10 3.20
CA ARG A 272 -18.88 -5.26 3.10
C ARG A 272 -19.99 -5.96 2.30
N ASN A 273 -19.63 -6.85 1.37
CA ASN A 273 -20.56 -7.66 0.59
C ASN A 273 -20.80 -9.01 1.28
N ASP A 274 -22.07 -9.33 1.58
CA ASP A 274 -22.50 -10.57 2.24
C ASP A 274 -22.45 -11.81 1.35
N GLU A 275 -22.40 -11.62 0.04
CA GLU A 275 -22.18 -12.69 -0.91
C GLU A 275 -20.71 -13.14 -0.97
N LEU A 276 -19.77 -12.27 -0.61
CA LEU A 276 -18.34 -12.56 -0.67
C LEU A 276 -17.78 -13.11 0.64
N VAL A 277 -18.27 -12.62 1.77
CA VAL A 277 -17.78 -13.02 3.10
C VAL A 277 -18.95 -13.28 4.04
N MET A 278 -18.92 -14.46 4.67
CA MET A 278 -19.96 -14.93 5.55
C MET A 278 -20.00 -14.13 6.86
N SER A 279 -21.18 -13.98 7.46
CA SER A 279 -21.34 -13.24 8.71
C SER A 279 -20.47 -13.79 9.85
N SER A 280 -20.31 -15.11 9.94
CA SER A 280 -19.46 -15.76 10.96
C SER A 280 -17.99 -15.34 10.85
N GLU A 281 -17.47 -15.15 9.64
CA GLU A 281 -16.11 -14.66 9.41
C GLU A 281 -15.98 -13.19 9.81
N VAL A 282 -16.98 -12.37 9.49
CA VAL A 282 -17.04 -10.95 9.92
C VAL A 282 -17.10 -10.85 11.44
N GLU A 283 -17.89 -11.69 12.11
CA GLU A 283 -17.94 -11.75 13.57
C GLU A 283 -16.58 -12.08 14.17
N GLY A 284 -15.94 -13.15 13.70
CA GLY A 284 -14.60 -13.55 14.15
C GLY A 284 -13.53 -12.50 13.85
N PHE A 285 -13.66 -11.75 12.76
CA PHE A 285 -12.80 -10.62 12.44
C PHE A 285 -12.97 -9.47 13.45
N LEU A 286 -14.20 -8.98 13.63
CA LEU A 286 -14.50 -7.83 14.51
C LEU A 286 -14.14 -8.10 15.98
N GLN A 287 -14.30 -9.34 16.44
CA GLN A 287 -13.93 -9.76 17.79
C GLN A 287 -12.41 -9.79 18.01
N ARG A 288 -11.62 -10.06 16.97
CA ARG A 288 -10.15 -10.13 17.04
C ARG A 288 -9.44 -8.79 16.86
N LEU A 289 -10.17 -7.72 16.47
CA LEU A 289 -9.57 -6.39 16.32
C LEU A 289 -9.02 -5.90 17.66
N ASP A 290 -7.75 -5.50 17.65
CA ASP A 290 -7.16 -4.81 18.80
C ASP A 290 -7.81 -3.42 18.99
N ASP A 291 -7.50 -2.74 20.10
CA ASP A 291 -8.13 -1.46 20.38
C ASP A 291 -7.76 -0.36 19.37
N ARG A 292 -6.54 -0.38 18.81
CA ARG A 292 -6.14 0.61 17.80
C ARG A 292 -6.89 0.38 16.51
N GLU A 293 -6.92 -0.87 16.03
CA GLU A 293 -7.64 -1.26 14.83
C GLU A 293 -9.15 -0.98 14.95
N PHE A 294 -9.71 -1.19 16.13
CA PHE A 294 -11.13 -0.98 16.37
C PHE A 294 -11.53 0.51 16.37
N TRP A 295 -10.70 1.38 16.95
CA TRP A 295 -11.02 2.79 17.20
C TRP A 295 -10.43 3.78 16.19
N PHE A 296 -9.29 3.48 15.57
CA PHE A 296 -8.64 4.39 14.61
C PHE A 296 -9.25 4.27 13.21
N ALA A 297 -10.51 4.71 13.08
CA ALA A 297 -11.23 4.71 11.82
C ALA A 297 -10.55 5.54 10.71
N SER A 298 -9.66 6.50 11.03
CA SER A 298 -8.86 7.19 10.02
C SER A 298 -7.76 6.32 9.42
N SER A 299 -7.25 5.35 10.18
CA SER A 299 -6.19 4.43 9.74
C SER A 299 -6.75 3.12 9.17
N TYR A 300 -7.95 2.72 9.61
CA TYR A 300 -8.63 1.50 9.20
C TYR A 300 -10.10 1.78 8.86
N PRO A 301 -10.36 2.65 7.88
CA PRO A 301 -11.72 3.09 7.64
C PRO A 301 -12.62 1.96 7.13
N GLU A 302 -12.06 0.96 6.43
CA GLU A 302 -12.78 -0.24 6.00
C GLU A 302 -13.27 -1.10 7.19
N PHE A 303 -12.58 -1.06 8.35
CA PHE A 303 -13.00 -1.82 9.54
C PHE A 303 -14.23 -1.18 10.19
N ALA A 304 -14.27 0.15 10.20
CA ALA A 304 -15.44 0.90 10.67
C ALA A 304 -16.63 0.72 9.71
N GLU A 305 -16.38 0.70 8.39
CA GLU A 305 -17.40 0.45 7.38
C GLU A 305 -18.00 -0.95 7.49
N VAL A 306 -17.17 -2.00 7.56
CA VAL A 306 -17.69 -3.37 7.66
C VAL A 306 -18.49 -3.54 8.95
N ARG A 307 -18.04 -2.95 10.07
CA ARG A 307 -18.78 -2.96 11.34
C ARG A 307 -20.16 -2.32 11.19
N ALA A 308 -20.26 -1.18 10.49
CA ALA A 308 -21.51 -0.47 10.29
C ALA A 308 -22.45 -1.22 9.33
N LEU A 309 -21.95 -1.57 8.14
CA LEU A 309 -22.75 -2.18 7.07
C LEU A 309 -23.20 -3.61 7.41
N ARG A 310 -22.35 -4.39 8.08
CA ARG A 310 -22.65 -5.78 8.43
C ARG A 310 -23.33 -5.94 9.79
N TRP A 311 -23.61 -4.85 10.52
CA TRP A 311 -24.12 -4.90 11.89
C TRP A 311 -25.34 -5.81 12.06
N ASN A 312 -26.34 -5.66 11.19
CA ASN A 312 -27.58 -6.43 11.25
C ASN A 312 -27.39 -7.93 10.93
N SER A 313 -26.30 -8.29 10.24
CA SER A 313 -25.96 -9.69 9.95
C SER A 313 -25.23 -10.40 11.09
N LEU A 314 -24.84 -9.66 12.15
CA LEU A 314 -24.13 -10.21 13.30
C LEU A 314 -25.10 -10.85 14.30
N SER A 315 -24.66 -11.95 14.90
CA SER A 315 -25.34 -12.60 16.01
C SER A 315 -25.61 -11.63 17.16
N ALA A 316 -26.70 -11.88 17.90
CA ALA A 316 -27.07 -11.06 19.06
C ALA A 316 -25.92 -10.99 20.10
N THR A 317 -25.22 -12.11 20.32
CA THR A 317 -24.06 -12.20 21.21
C THR A 317 -22.94 -11.24 20.77
N THR A 318 -22.60 -11.24 19.48
CA THR A 318 -21.56 -10.36 18.94
C THR A 318 -21.98 -8.90 19.02
N ARG A 319 -23.24 -8.55 18.67
CA ARG A 319 -23.74 -7.18 18.81
C ARG A 319 -23.66 -6.67 20.25
N VAL A 320 -24.08 -7.46 21.23
CA VAL A 320 -23.99 -7.09 22.66
C VAL A 320 -22.54 -6.84 23.10
N ALA A 321 -21.60 -7.68 22.64
CA ALA A 321 -20.18 -7.50 22.95
C ALA A 321 -19.60 -6.22 22.32
N LEU A 322 -19.94 -5.94 21.06
CA LEU A 322 -19.52 -4.75 20.34
C LEU A 322 -20.13 -3.47 20.93
N GLU A 323 -21.42 -3.48 21.25
CA GLU A 323 -22.08 -2.35 21.92
C GLU A 323 -21.43 -2.05 23.27
N ARG A 324 -21.13 -3.08 24.08
CA ARG A 324 -20.41 -2.90 25.34
C ARG A 324 -19.05 -2.25 25.12
N ARG A 325 -18.32 -2.65 24.07
CA ARG A 325 -17.02 -2.06 23.70
C ARG A 325 -17.18 -0.60 23.27
N LEU A 326 -18.17 -0.29 22.44
CA LEU A 326 -18.46 1.07 21.96
C LEU A 326 -18.87 2.00 23.11
N LEU A 327 -19.77 1.57 23.98
CA LEU A 327 -20.22 2.33 25.15
C LEU A 327 -19.11 2.59 26.16
N LYS A 328 -18.10 1.71 26.24
CA LYS A 328 -16.91 1.93 27.07
C LYS A 328 -16.01 3.05 26.53
N GLY A 329 -16.04 3.29 25.22
CA GLY A 329 -15.22 4.29 24.55
C GLY A 329 -13.78 3.84 24.31
N GLU A 330 -13.06 4.68 23.56
CA GLU A 330 -11.64 4.48 23.25
C GLU A 330 -10.79 4.42 24.54
N PRO A 331 -9.85 3.46 24.67
CA PRO A 331 -8.93 3.45 25.81
C PRO A 331 -8.10 4.73 25.91
N LEU A 332 -8.19 5.41 27.06
CA LEU A 332 -7.53 6.70 27.31
C LEU A 332 -6.01 6.69 27.11
N ARG A 333 -5.37 5.51 27.18
CA ARG A 333 -3.93 5.32 26.92
C ARG A 333 -3.49 5.70 25.50
N PHE A 334 -4.42 5.79 24.55
CA PHE A 334 -4.12 6.21 23.18
C PHE A 334 -4.25 7.72 22.97
N LEU A 335 -4.79 8.44 23.95
CA LEU A 335 -4.90 9.89 23.88
C LEU A 335 -3.56 10.54 24.26
N PRO A 336 -3.20 11.67 23.61
CA PRO A 336 -2.02 12.43 23.99
C PRO A 336 -2.00 12.77 25.48
N LYS A 337 -0.88 12.53 26.17
CA LYS A 337 -0.73 12.77 27.62
C LYS A 337 -0.96 14.23 28.05
N ARG A 338 -0.92 15.17 27.10
CA ARG A 338 -1.18 16.60 27.32
C ARG A 338 -2.65 16.94 27.53
N ILE A 339 -3.56 16.02 27.23
CA ILE A 339 -5.00 16.22 27.38
C ILE A 339 -5.37 15.92 28.84
N GLU A 340 -6.08 16.84 29.49
CA GLU A 340 -6.56 16.62 30.84
C GLU A 340 -7.56 15.46 30.90
N ARG A 341 -7.64 14.79 32.05
CA ARG A 341 -8.46 13.56 32.18
C ARG A 341 -9.95 13.78 31.90
N ALA A 342 -10.49 14.95 32.26
CA ALA A 342 -11.87 15.31 31.97
C ALA A 342 -12.11 15.47 30.45
N GLU A 343 -11.24 16.20 29.78
CA GLU A 343 -11.27 16.40 28.32
C GLU A 343 -11.05 15.07 27.56
N ALA A 344 -10.15 14.22 28.05
CA ALA A 344 -9.89 12.90 27.49
C ALA A 344 -11.16 12.01 27.51
N THR A 345 -11.96 12.10 28.57
CA THR A 345 -13.23 11.38 28.69
C THR A 345 -14.27 11.91 27.69
N ILE A 346 -14.33 13.23 27.49
CA ILE A 346 -15.21 13.85 26.48
C ILE A 346 -14.79 13.41 25.07
N TYR A 347 -13.50 13.38 24.77
CA TYR A 347 -12.99 12.92 23.48
C TYR A 347 -13.35 11.46 23.21
N ALA A 348 -13.12 10.56 24.17
CA ALA A 348 -13.49 9.14 24.04
C ALA A 348 -15.00 8.97 23.82
N LYS A 349 -15.83 9.77 24.52
CA LYS A 349 -17.29 9.79 24.34
C LYS A 349 -17.68 10.28 22.95
N ARG A 350 -17.07 11.36 22.43
CA ARG A 350 -17.29 11.85 21.06
C ARG A 350 -16.99 10.77 20.03
N ARG A 351 -15.86 10.06 20.16
CA ARG A 351 -15.50 8.95 19.27
C ARG A 351 -16.53 7.81 19.31
N ALA A 352 -17.01 7.43 20.49
CA ALA A 352 -18.07 6.44 20.62
C ALA A 352 -19.39 6.88 19.96
N VAL A 353 -19.77 8.16 20.12
CA VAL A 353 -20.94 8.75 19.43
C VAL A 353 -20.78 8.68 17.92
N THR A 354 -19.64 9.10 17.37
CA THR A 354 -19.37 9.04 15.92
C THR A 354 -19.51 7.63 15.37
N GLU A 355 -18.97 6.62 16.06
CA GLU A 355 -19.02 5.23 15.57
C GLU A 355 -20.42 4.62 15.70
N LEU A 356 -21.18 4.94 16.74
CA LEU A 356 -22.59 4.53 16.86
C LEU A 356 -23.48 5.21 15.82
N GLN A 357 -23.26 6.50 15.55
CA GLN A 357 -23.96 7.22 14.48
C GLN A 357 -23.64 6.62 13.10
N ARG A 358 -22.37 6.25 12.83
CA ARG A 358 -21.99 5.54 11.60
C ARG A 358 -22.80 4.26 11.43
N ILE A 359 -22.95 3.48 12.50
CA ILE A 359 -23.75 2.24 12.50
C ILE A 359 -25.23 2.56 12.20
N GLN A 360 -25.83 3.56 12.86
CA GLN A 360 -27.22 3.95 12.58
C GLN A 360 -27.46 4.47 11.16
N VAL A 361 -26.56 5.31 10.65
CA VAL A 361 -26.65 5.87 9.29
C VAL A 361 -26.58 4.76 8.23
N ALA A 362 -25.89 3.66 8.53
CA ALA A 362 -25.88 2.46 7.72
C ALA A 362 -27.18 1.61 7.81
N GLY A 363 -28.21 2.06 8.54
CA GLY A 363 -29.50 1.38 8.68
C GLY A 363 -29.54 0.29 9.76
N ALA A 364 -28.55 0.29 10.67
CA ALA A 364 -28.47 -0.73 11.71
C ALA A 364 -29.37 -0.45 12.92
N ILE A 365 -29.89 -1.53 13.51
CA ILE A 365 -30.73 -1.45 14.72
C ILE A 365 -29.85 -1.68 15.96
N LEU A 366 -29.67 -0.61 16.73
CA LEU A 366 -29.02 -0.63 18.05
C LEU A 366 -29.98 -1.14 19.13
N SER A 367 -29.45 -1.72 20.21
CA SER A 367 -30.28 -2.03 21.37
C SER A 367 -30.87 -0.76 22.00
N GLU A 368 -32.02 -0.89 22.66
CA GLU A 368 -32.69 0.22 23.34
C GLU A 368 -31.78 0.93 24.34
N ARG A 369 -30.97 0.17 25.08
CA ARG A 369 -29.96 0.69 26.00
C ARG A 369 -28.95 1.59 25.28
N THR A 370 -28.41 1.12 24.16
CA THR A 370 -27.40 1.84 23.40
C THR A 370 -28.00 3.06 22.71
N GLN A 371 -29.23 2.96 22.22
CA GLN A 371 -29.98 4.07 21.64
C GLN A 371 -30.22 5.19 22.66
N THR A 372 -30.67 4.82 23.86
CA THR A 372 -30.90 5.77 24.96
C THR A 372 -29.60 6.48 25.32
N TRP A 373 -28.50 5.72 25.48
CA TRP A 373 -27.18 6.29 25.74
C TRP A 373 -26.74 7.28 24.65
N LEU A 374 -26.93 6.93 23.37
CA LEU A 374 -26.52 7.75 22.24
C LEU A 374 -27.29 9.08 22.18
N ASN A 375 -28.59 9.04 22.41
CA ASN A 375 -29.43 10.23 22.44
C ASN A 375 -29.00 11.17 23.58
N SER A 376 -28.81 10.63 24.79
CA SER A 376 -28.31 11.41 25.93
C SER A 376 -26.89 11.92 25.70
N ALA A 377 -26.00 11.12 25.09
CA ALA A 377 -24.62 11.51 24.82
C ALA A 377 -24.54 12.66 23.81
N THR A 378 -25.36 12.61 22.76
CA THR A 378 -25.41 13.65 21.72
C THR A 378 -25.95 14.96 22.26
N ALA A 379 -27.04 14.93 23.06
CA ALA A 379 -27.60 16.14 23.70
C ALA A 379 -26.57 16.83 24.62
N ASN A 380 -25.85 16.07 25.44
CA ASN A 380 -24.82 16.59 26.34
C ASN A 380 -23.57 17.13 25.61
N LEU A 381 -23.33 16.72 24.37
CA LEU A 381 -22.20 17.21 23.57
C LEU A 381 -22.55 18.46 22.75
N ALA A 382 -23.84 18.70 22.48
CA ALA A 382 -24.35 19.90 21.80
C ALA A 382 -24.47 21.11 22.76
N HIS A 383 -24.53 20.87 24.07
CA HIS A 383 -24.58 21.89 25.11
C HIS A 383 -23.39 21.71 26.07
N PRO A 384 -22.20 22.25 25.74
CA PRO A 384 -20.98 22.05 26.51
C PRO A 384 -21.00 22.70 27.90
#